data_AF-A0A7R9IT95-F1
#
_entry.id   AF-A0A7R9IT95-F1
#
_cell.length_a   1.000
_cell.length_b   1.000
_cell.length_c   1.000
_cell.angle_alpha   90.00
_cell.angle_beta   90.00
_cell.angle_gamma   90.00
#
_symmetry.space_group_name_H-M   'P 1'
#
loop_
_entity.id
_entity.type
_entity.pdbx_description
1 polymer ?
#
loop_
_entity_poly.entity_id
_entity_poly.type
_entity_poly.pdbx_seq_one_letter_code
_entity_poly.pdbx_strand_id
1 'polypeptide(L)'
;MSDNSDDDLQSSELGTREFWEDTYALEIGNFQDHGDVGEVWFGEDSSLRVTRWLSSCDDVLKDDAIIDLGCGNGMQLIELSTLDSTTPGITPLSK
;
A
#
# COMPACT_ATOMS: atom_id res chain seq x y z
N MET A 1 -16.49 4.88 -43.55
CA MET A 1 -16.81 4.91 -42.11
C MET A 1 -15.47 5.06 -41.40
N SER A 2 -15.17 6.25 -40.90
CA SER A 2 -13.97 6.52 -40.11
C SER A 2 -14.26 6.09 -38.68
N ASP A 3 -13.72 4.93 -38.28
CA ASP A 3 -13.63 4.55 -36.88
C ASP A 3 -12.46 5.33 -36.28
N ASN A 4 -12.79 6.45 -35.66
CA ASN A 4 -11.87 7.25 -34.87
C ASN A 4 -12.45 7.35 -33.46
N SER A 5 -12.66 6.19 -32.85
CA SER A 5 -12.87 6.10 -31.41
C SER A 5 -11.51 6.22 -30.74
N ASP A 6 -11.07 7.48 -30.57
CA ASP A 6 -10.22 7.84 -29.44
C ASP A 6 -11.04 7.50 -28.18
N ASP A 7 -11.02 6.21 -27.80
CA ASP A 7 -11.75 5.65 -26.67
C ASP A 7 -10.98 6.03 -25.40
N ASP A 8 -10.90 7.33 -25.14
CA ASP A 8 -10.33 7.88 -23.93
C ASP A 8 -11.11 7.30 -22.75
N LEU A 9 -10.40 6.55 -21.91
CA LEU A 9 -10.97 5.97 -20.69
C LEU A 9 -11.66 7.08 -19.89
N GLN A 10 -12.88 6.80 -19.44
CA GLN A 10 -13.60 7.72 -18.56
C GLN A 10 -12.78 8.00 -17.30
N SER A 11 -12.89 9.23 -16.79
CA SER A 11 -12.22 9.63 -15.56
C SER A 11 -12.56 8.66 -14.43
N SER A 12 -11.54 8.12 -13.76
CA SER A 12 -11.72 7.24 -12.63
C SER A 12 -12.03 8.03 -11.37
N GLU A 13 -13.02 7.57 -10.60
CA GLU A 13 -13.31 8.08 -9.25
C GLU A 13 -12.08 7.97 -8.33
N LEU A 14 -11.32 6.86 -8.44
CA LEU A 14 -10.06 6.63 -7.72
C LEU A 14 -8.96 7.63 -8.09
N GLY A 15 -9.12 8.36 -9.20
CA GLY A 15 -8.21 9.43 -9.60
C GLY A 15 -8.53 10.79 -8.97
N THR A 16 -9.59 10.89 -8.17
CA THR A 16 -10.04 12.16 -7.59
C THR A 16 -9.54 12.36 -6.17
N ARG A 17 -9.21 13.61 -5.82
CA ARG A 17 -8.82 13.96 -4.45
C ARG A 17 -9.96 13.74 -3.46
N GLU A 18 -11.18 14.11 -3.86
CA GLU A 18 -12.39 14.01 -3.03
C GLU A 18 -12.62 12.57 -2.55
N PHE A 19 -12.53 11.59 -3.47
CA PHE A 19 -12.63 10.18 -3.11
C PHE A 19 -11.63 9.77 -2.00
N TRP A 20 -10.38 10.20 -2.11
CA TRP A 20 -9.34 9.84 -1.13
C TRP A 20 -9.47 10.62 0.18
N GLU A 21 -9.96 11.87 0.16
CA GLU A 21 -10.27 12.65 1.37
C GLU A 21 -11.41 11.98 2.17
N ASP A 22 -12.47 11.55 1.48
CA ASP A 22 -13.61 10.86 2.09
C ASP A 22 -13.25 9.47 2.62
N THR A 23 -12.49 8.70 1.83
CA THR A 23 -12.01 7.37 2.23
C THR A 23 -11.12 7.46 3.47
N TYR A 24 -10.18 8.42 3.50
CA TYR A 24 -9.31 8.62 4.66
C TYR A 24 -10.11 9.01 5.91
N ALA A 25 -11.11 9.90 5.79
CA ALA A 25 -11.95 10.27 6.92
C ALA A 25 -12.73 9.07 7.48
N LEU A 26 -13.23 8.19 6.61
CA LEU A 26 -13.91 6.95 7.00
C LEU A 26 -12.96 5.99 7.72
N GLU A 27 -11.75 5.76 7.17
CA GLU A 27 -10.75 4.87 7.77
C GLU A 27 -10.33 5.34 9.16
N ILE A 28 -10.12 6.65 9.35
CA ILE A 28 -9.81 7.22 10.67
C ILE A 28 -10.96 6.99 11.66
N GLY A 29 -12.22 7.15 11.24
CA GLY A 29 -13.37 6.83 12.07
C GLY A 29 -13.42 5.35 12.46
N ASN A 30 -13.20 4.46 11.48
CA ASN A 30 -13.17 3.01 11.72
C ASN A 30 -12.07 2.61 12.70
N PHE A 31 -10.87 3.22 12.58
CA PHE A 31 -9.78 3.00 13.52
C PHE A 31 -10.16 3.43 14.94
N GLN A 32 -10.74 4.63 15.10
CA GLN A 32 -11.11 5.17 16.41
C GLN A 32 -12.21 4.34 17.10
N ASP A 33 -13.20 3.88 16.35
CA ASP A 33 -14.37 3.19 16.89
C ASP A 33 -14.15 1.68 17.07
N HIS A 34 -13.35 1.05 16.21
CA HIS A 34 -13.24 -0.42 16.12
C HIS A 34 -11.81 -0.97 16.21
N GLY A 35 -10.80 -0.10 16.24
CA GLY A 35 -9.39 -0.50 16.13
C GLY A 35 -9.07 -1.10 14.75
N ASP A 36 -9.82 -0.73 13.72
CA ASP A 36 -9.58 -1.20 12.36
C ASP A 36 -8.37 -0.48 11.75
N VAL A 37 -7.32 -1.24 11.45
CA VAL A 37 -6.05 -0.71 10.90
C VAL A 37 -6.12 -0.42 9.41
N GLY A 38 -7.29 -0.59 8.78
CA GLY A 38 -7.51 -0.31 7.37
C GLY A 38 -7.08 -1.45 6.46
N GLU A 39 -7.22 -1.22 5.15
CA GLU A 39 -7.06 -2.24 4.13
C GLU A 39 -5.62 -2.35 3.59
N VAL A 40 -5.18 -3.58 3.34
CA VAL A 40 -3.98 -3.86 2.52
C VAL A 40 -4.40 -4.00 1.05
N TRP A 41 -4.41 -2.87 0.34
CA TRP A 41 -4.98 -2.72 -1.01
C TRP A 41 -4.49 -3.71 -2.08
N PHE A 42 -3.20 -4.08 -2.05
CA PHE A 42 -2.63 -5.04 -3.01
C PHE A 42 -2.62 -6.48 -2.48
N GLY A 43 -3.10 -6.69 -1.25
CA GLY A 43 -3.04 -7.95 -0.52
C GLY A 43 -1.67 -8.26 0.08
N GLU A 44 -1.68 -8.93 1.23
CA GLU A 44 -0.48 -9.34 1.98
C GLU A 44 0.50 -10.16 1.12
N ASP A 45 -0.01 -11.05 0.29
CA ASP A 45 0.80 -11.88 -0.60
C ASP A 45 1.60 -11.04 -1.60
N SER A 46 1.02 -9.95 -2.12
CA SER A 46 1.71 -9.08 -3.07
C SER A 46 2.78 -8.26 -2.37
N SER A 47 2.46 -7.72 -1.19
CA SER A 47 3.41 -7.00 -0.34
C SER A 47 4.64 -7.87 -0.04
N LEU A 48 4.41 -9.10 0.42
CA LEU A 48 5.48 -10.06 0.73
C LEU A 48 6.34 -10.42 -0.49
N ARG A 49 5.76 -10.54 -1.68
CA ARG A 49 6.54 -10.83 -2.91
C ARG A 49 7.45 -9.67 -3.28
N VAL A 50 6.96 -8.42 -3.19
CA VAL A 50 7.76 -7.21 -3.47
C VAL A 50 8.89 -7.10 -2.45
N THR A 51 8.56 -7.23 -1.17
CA THR A 51 9.51 -7.24 -0.05
C THR A 51 10.62 -8.27 -0.26
N ARG A 52 10.28 -9.51 -0.61
CA ARG A 52 11.27 -10.57 -0.91
C ARG A 52 12.12 -10.26 -2.14
N TRP A 53 11.50 -9.76 -3.21
CA TRP A 53 12.22 -9.41 -4.43
C TRP A 53 13.27 -8.33 -4.14
N LEU A 54 12.89 -7.26 -3.43
CA LEU A 54 13.80 -6.19 -3.00
C LEU A 54 14.97 -6.74 -2.18
N SER A 55 14.69 -7.63 -1.21
CA SER A 55 15.75 -8.25 -0.39
C SER A 55 16.74 -9.14 -1.14
N SER A 56 16.38 -9.56 -2.35
CA SER A 56 17.22 -10.40 -3.23
C SER A 56 17.82 -9.64 -4.41
N CYS A 57 17.54 -8.34 -4.52
CA CYS A 57 17.97 -7.52 -5.64
C CYS A 57 19.34 -6.90 -5.33
N ASP A 58 20.37 -7.32 -6.05
CA ASP A 58 21.74 -6.82 -5.86
C ASP A 58 21.90 -5.31 -6.15
N ASP A 59 20.97 -4.73 -6.93
CA ASP A 59 20.98 -3.30 -7.28
C ASP A 59 20.32 -2.41 -6.22
N VAL A 60 19.58 -2.98 -5.26
CA VAL A 60 18.93 -2.24 -4.18
C VAL A 60 19.70 -2.46 -2.89
N LEU A 61 20.39 -1.43 -2.44
CA LEU A 61 21.17 -1.46 -1.21
C LEU A 61 20.28 -1.17 -0.01
N LYS A 62 20.69 -1.70 1.14
CA LYS A 62 19.97 -1.51 2.41
C LYS A 62 19.77 -0.04 2.82
N ASP A 63 20.75 0.81 2.47
CA ASP A 63 20.72 2.23 2.81
C ASP A 63 20.10 3.10 1.69
N ASP A 64 19.58 2.48 0.63
CA ASP A 64 18.88 3.21 -0.43
C ASP A 64 17.58 3.81 0.09
N ALA A 65 17.31 5.04 -0.32
CA ALA A 65 16.06 5.71 0.02
C ALA A 65 14.90 5.11 -0.78
N ILE A 66 13.89 4.59 -0.08
CA ILE A 66 12.66 4.05 -0.67
C ILE A 66 11.49 5.00 -0.36
N ILE A 67 10.61 5.19 -1.35
CA ILE A 67 9.34 5.91 -1.20
C ILE A 67 8.19 4.99 -1.57
N ASP A 68 7.18 4.92 -0.71
CA ASP A 68 5.93 4.19 -0.95
C ASP A 68 4.82 5.19 -1.34
N LEU A 69 4.48 5.21 -2.62
CA LEU A 69 3.49 6.13 -3.18
C LEU A 69 2.10 5.50 -3.13
N GLY A 70 1.16 6.19 -2.46
CA GLY A 70 -0.16 5.61 -2.20
C GLY A 70 -0.09 4.51 -1.12
N CYS A 71 0.72 4.74 -0.07
CA CYS A 71 1.01 3.75 0.97
C CYS A 71 -0.20 3.28 1.81
N GLY A 72 -1.37 3.91 1.66
CA GLY A 72 -2.57 3.57 2.42
C GLY A 72 -2.30 3.59 3.93
N ASN A 73 -2.57 2.46 4.60
CA ASN A 73 -2.29 2.29 6.03
C ASN A 73 -0.79 2.10 6.38
N GLY A 74 0.10 2.09 5.39
CA GLY A 74 1.56 2.04 5.59
C GLY A 74 2.13 0.64 5.85
N MET A 75 1.34 -0.44 5.70
CA MET A 75 1.80 -1.80 6.01
C MET A 75 3.00 -2.25 5.18
N GLN A 76 3.13 -1.81 3.92
CA GLN A 76 4.28 -2.14 3.08
C GLN A 76 5.59 -1.53 3.64
N LEU A 77 5.56 -0.30 4.15
CA LEU A 77 6.71 0.33 4.81
C LEU A 77 7.10 -0.39 6.11
N ILE A 78 6.10 -0.84 6.88
CA ILE A 78 6.34 -1.68 8.06
C ILE A 78 7.05 -2.96 7.65
N GLU A 79 6.54 -3.68 6.63
CA GLU A 79 7.20 -4.90 6.13
C GLU A 79 8.65 -4.63 5.68
N LEU A 80 8.88 -3.57 4.90
CA LEU A 80 10.23 -3.21 4.44
C LEU A 80 11.17 -2.91 5.60
N SER A 81 10.71 -2.20 6.65
CA SER A 81 11.53 -1.92 7.83
C SER A 81 11.92 -3.17 8.62
N THR A 82 11.15 -4.25 8.46
CA THR A 82 11.32 -5.50 9.20
C THR A 82 12.12 -6.55 8.43
N LEU A 83 12.47 -6.30 7.16
CA LEU A 83 13.22 -7.20 6.28
C LEU A 83 14.52 -7.74 6.90
N ASP A 84 15.23 -6.89 7.65
CA ASP A 84 16.48 -7.26 8.33
C ASP A 84 16.26 -7.98 9.66
N SER A 85 15.06 -7.87 10.21
CA SER A 85 14.71 -8.47 11.49
C SER A 85 14.21 -9.88 11.21
N THR A 86 15.12 -10.84 11.12
CA THR A 86 14.80 -12.27 11.29
C THR A 86 14.39 -12.53 12.76
N THR A 87 13.39 -11.81 13.25
CA THR A 87 12.83 -11.97 14.58
C THR A 87 11.47 -12.63 14.43
N PRO A 88 11.31 -13.90 14.81
CA PRO A 88 9.99 -14.50 14.90
C PRO A 88 9.22 -13.76 15.99
N GLY A 89 8.18 -13.00 15.63
CA GLY A 89 7.30 -12.39 16.63
C GLY A 89 6.83 -10.95 16.39
N ILE A 90 6.78 -10.46 15.15
CA ILE A 90 5.85 -9.35 14.88
C ILE A 90 4.45 -9.94 14.97
N THR A 91 3.91 -9.91 16.17
CA THR A 91 2.49 -10.18 16.37
C THR A 91 1.76 -9.04 15.68
N PRO A 92 0.72 -9.29 14.87
CA PRO A 92 -0.14 -8.23 14.37
C PRO A 92 -0.52 -7.35 15.55
N LEU A 93 -0.52 -6.03 15.39
CA LEU A 93 -1.05 -5.11 16.39
C LEU A 93 -2.43 -5.62 16.79
N SER A 94 -2.51 -6.27 17.95
CA SER A 94 -3.77 -6.74 18.49
C SER A 94 -4.54 -5.51 18.97
N LYS A 95 -5.82 -5.47 18.60
CA LYS A 95 -6.83 -4.50 19.07
C LYS A 95 -6.70 -4.16 20.55
#